data_AF-A0A2G5SPK2-F1
#
_entry.id   AF-A0A2G5SPK2-F1
#
_cell.length_a   1.000
_cell.length_b   1.000
_cell.length_c   1.000
_cell.angle_alpha   90.00
_cell.angle_beta   90.00
_cell.angle_gamma   90.00
#
_symmetry.space_group_name_H-M   'P 1'
#
loop_
_entity.id
_entity.type
_entity.pdbx_description
1 polymer ?
#
loop_
_entity_poly.entity_id
_entity_poly.type
_entity_poly.pdbx_seq_one_letter_code
_entity_poly.pdbx_strand_id
1 'polypeptide(L)'
;MGGASRHMMVNGSSHRIAVKIKCSDNELFRVSPVYTLLEPGNAQRLQIVRDPGPPKTDKIVVIYKTTCASSARDAFECDLGAERKVIALIAKEDVTMSIAPTTNLKSILRQSVQKS
;
A
#
# COMPACT_ATOMS: atom_id res chain seq x y z
N MET A 1 -13.60 5.17 0.25
CA MET A 1 -13.14 3.77 0.13
C MET A 1 -12.07 3.47 1.19
N GLY A 2 -12.25 2.40 1.95
CA GLY A 2 -11.19 1.78 2.76
C GLY A 2 -10.46 0.68 1.98
N GLY A 3 -9.46 0.03 2.56
CA GLY A 3 -8.75 -1.06 1.88
C GLY A 3 -7.61 -1.67 2.70
N ALA A 4 -7.01 -2.74 2.20
CA ALA A 4 -5.83 -3.34 2.83
C ALA A 4 -4.80 -3.77 1.78
N SER A 5 -3.53 -3.58 2.11
CA SER A 5 -2.37 -4.05 1.34
C SER A 5 -1.47 -4.91 2.22
N ARG A 6 -0.83 -5.91 1.59
CA ARG A 6 0.13 -6.81 2.24
C ARG A 6 1.42 -6.79 1.43
N HIS A 7 2.52 -6.53 2.10
CA HIS A 7 3.87 -6.56 1.52
C HIS A 7 4.72 -7.60 2.25
N MET A 8 5.74 -8.12 1.57
CA MET A 8 6.73 -9.00 2.17
C MET A 8 8.05 -8.25 2.33
N MET A 9 8.58 -8.21 3.54
CA MET A 9 9.93 -7.71 3.82
C MET A 9 10.85 -8.92 3.90
N VAL A 10 11.86 -8.99 3.04
CA VAL A 10 12.79 -10.14 2.95
C VAL A 10 14.19 -9.65 3.29
N ASN A 11 14.85 -10.31 4.24
CA ASN A 11 16.25 -10.06 4.55
C ASN A 11 17.15 -10.96 3.68
N GLY A 12 17.59 -10.43 2.55
CA GLY A 12 18.55 -11.10 1.65
C GLY A 12 20.02 -10.93 2.06
N SER A 13 20.31 -10.31 3.21
CA SER A 13 21.69 -10.10 3.68
C SER A 13 22.19 -11.26 4.55
N SER A 14 23.49 -11.27 4.85
CA SER A 14 24.14 -12.19 5.78
C SER A 14 24.04 -11.78 7.25
N HIS A 15 23.40 -10.64 7.54
CA HIS A 15 23.31 -10.09 8.90
C HIS A 15 21.85 -9.92 9.34
N ARG A 16 21.61 -9.99 10.65
CA ARG A 16 20.32 -9.60 11.21
C ARG A 16 20.06 -8.12 10.94
N ILE A 17 18.84 -7.79 10.53
CA ILE A 17 18.41 -6.41 10.32
C ILE A 17 17.28 -6.05 11.30
N ALA A 18 17.31 -4.82 11.80
CA ALA A 18 16.16 -4.20 12.46
C ALA A 18 15.39 -3.37 11.43
N VAL A 19 14.07 -3.42 11.52
CA VAL A 19 13.15 -2.66 10.67
C VAL A 19 12.22 -1.82 11.53
N LYS A 20 12.03 -0.55 11.13
CA LYS A 20 11.12 0.45 11.72
C LYS A 20 10.25 1.02 10.62
N ILE A 21 8.94 0.99 10.82
CA ILE A 21 7.96 1.51 9.87
C ILE A 21 7.44 2.85 10.38
N LYS A 22 7.49 3.88 9.52
CA LYS A 22 6.82 5.17 9.76
C LYS A 22 5.73 5.36 8.72
N CYS A 23 4.57 5.84 9.14
CA CYS A 23 3.48 6.24 8.25
C CYS A 23 3.31 7.77 8.29
N SER A 24 2.91 8.38 7.18
CA SER A 24 2.59 9.81 7.11
C SER A 24 1.26 10.18 7.76
N ASP A 25 0.34 9.21 7.92
CA ASP A 25 -0.99 9.43 8.47
C ASP A 25 -1.43 8.19 9.26
N ASN A 26 -1.34 8.27 10.59
CA ASN A 26 -1.73 7.18 11.48
C ASN A 26 -3.22 7.24 11.88
N GLU A 27 -3.95 8.28 11.48
CA GLU A 27 -5.39 8.38 11.75
C GLU A 27 -6.17 7.53 10.74
N LEU A 28 -5.75 7.58 9.48
CA LEU A 28 -6.41 6.83 8.41
C LEU A 28 -5.77 5.46 8.12
N PHE A 29 -4.49 5.28 8.46
CA PHE A 29 -3.77 4.04 8.19
C PHE A 29 -3.29 3.33 9.46
N ARG A 30 -3.53 2.02 9.51
CA ARG A 30 -3.02 1.11 10.53
C ARG A 30 -1.97 0.20 9.91
N VAL A 31 -0.82 0.09 10.56
CA VAL A 31 0.33 -0.64 10.03
C VAL A 31 0.84 -1.63 11.05
N SER A 32 1.13 -2.86 10.61
CA SER A 32 1.66 -3.91 11.48
C SER A 32 2.64 -4.84 10.75
N PRO A 33 3.82 -5.13 11.32
CA PRO A 33 4.38 -4.58 12.56
C PRO A 33 5.00 -3.18 12.35
N VAL A 34 5.13 -2.39 13.44
CA VAL A 34 5.86 -1.09 13.41
C VAL A 34 7.37 -1.28 13.60
N TYR A 35 7.76 -2.27 14.42
CA TYR A 35 9.14 -2.67 14.65
C TYR A 35 9.26 -4.18 14.52
N THR A 36 10.34 -4.65 13.89
CA THR A 36 10.62 -6.08 13.81
C THR A 36 12.10 -6.33 13.59
N LEU A 37 12.57 -7.50 14.01
CA LEU A 37 13.89 -8.04 13.67
C LEU A 37 13.70 -9.10 12.59
N LEU A 38 14.61 -9.11 11.62
CA LEU A 38 14.65 -10.09 10.55
C LEU A 38 16.02 -10.75 10.52
N GLU A 39 16.05 -12.07 10.76
CA GLU A 39 17.26 -12.87 10.60
C GLU A 39 17.64 -13.02 9.11
N PRO A 40 18.92 -13.35 8.80
CA PRO A 40 19.34 -13.68 7.45
C PRO A 40 18.45 -14.74 6.80
N GLY A 41 17.98 -14.49 5.57
CA GLY A 41 17.12 -15.41 4.82
C GLY A 41 15.64 -15.40 5.23
N ASN A 42 15.28 -14.75 6.35
CA ASN A 42 13.89 -14.69 6.80
C ASN A 42 13.09 -13.60 6.08
N ALA A 43 11.78 -13.78 6.10
CA ALA A 43 10.82 -12.83 5.59
C ALA A 43 9.71 -12.57 6.61
N GLN A 44 9.22 -11.33 6.66
CA GLN A 44 8.13 -10.90 7.53
C GLN A 44 7.09 -10.13 6.71
N ARG A 45 5.81 -10.44 6.96
CA ARG A 45 4.70 -9.73 6.33
C ARG A 45 4.49 -8.36 6.98
N LEU A 46 4.37 -7.33 6.15
CA LEU A 46 3.91 -5.99 6.52
C LEU A 46 2.46 -5.82 6.05
N GLN A 47 1.56 -5.57 6.98
CA GLN A 47 0.15 -5.29 6.72
C GLN A 47 -0.14 -3.79 6.87
N ILE A 48 -0.84 -3.24 5.88
CA ILE A 48 -1.27 -1.85 5.86
C ILE A 48 -2.78 -1.87 5.64
N VAL A 49 -3.54 -1.30 6.56
CA VAL A 49 -5.00 -1.19 6.49
C VAL A 49 -5.35 0.29 6.45
N ARG A 50 -6.24 0.66 5.54
CA ARG A 50 -6.77 2.00 5.37
C ARG A 50 -8.23 2.01 5.79
N ASP A 51 -8.56 2.82 6.77
CA ASP A 51 -9.95 3.06 7.17
C ASP A 51 -10.66 3.90 6.08
N PRO A 52 -12.00 3.84 5.96
CA PRO A 52 -12.72 4.64 4.98
C PRO A 52 -12.46 6.14 5.16
N GLY A 53 -12.07 6.81 4.09
CA GLY A 53 -11.83 8.26 4.11
C GLY A 53 -11.70 8.85 2.71
N PRO A 54 -11.45 10.18 2.63
CA PRO A 54 -11.32 10.90 1.37
C PRO A 54 -10.15 10.35 0.53
N PRO A 55 -10.16 10.52 -0.79
CA PRO A 55 -9.01 10.22 -1.65
C PRO A 55 -7.76 10.95 -1.13
N LYS A 56 -6.64 10.24 -1.06
CA LYS A 56 -5.39 10.80 -0.53
C LYS A 56 -4.18 10.03 -1.06
N THR A 57 -3.08 10.75 -1.21
CA THR A 57 -1.76 10.16 -1.47
C THR A 57 -0.91 10.31 -0.22
N ASP A 58 -0.43 9.18 0.30
CA ASP A 58 0.37 9.06 1.50
C ASP A 58 1.60 8.19 1.24
N LYS A 59 2.45 8.03 2.25
CA LYS A 59 3.64 7.19 2.15
C LYS A 59 3.92 6.43 3.44
N ILE A 60 4.44 5.23 3.26
CA ILE A 60 5.09 4.45 4.31
C ILE A 60 6.59 4.51 4.07
N VAL A 61 7.34 4.82 5.13
CA VAL A 61 8.81 4.78 5.11
C VAL A 61 9.26 3.57 5.92
N VAL A 62 9.86 2.61 5.22
CA VAL A 62 10.53 1.46 5.80
C VAL A 62 11.97 1.86 6.08
N ILE A 63 12.36 1.91 7.34
CA ILE A 63 13.72 2.24 7.78
C ILE A 63 14.36 0.94 8.27
N TYR A 64 15.55 0.60 7.79
CA TYR A 64 16.24 -0.62 8.22
C TYR A 64 17.73 -0.42 8.37
N LYS A 65 18.35 -1.25 9.21
CA LYS A 65 19.81 -1.35 9.35
C LYS A 65 20.22 -2.69 9.91
N THR A 66 21.46 -3.08 9.65
CA THR A 66 22.10 -4.21 10.33
C THR A 66 22.20 -3.95 11.83
N THR A 67 21.96 -4.96 12.66
CA THR A 67 22.05 -4.80 14.11
C THR A 67 22.45 -6.10 14.81
N CYS A 68 23.10 -5.96 15.96
CA CYS A 68 23.31 -7.04 16.93
C CYS A 68 22.40 -6.89 18.17
N ALA A 69 21.51 -5.90 18.19
CA ALA A 69 20.62 -5.65 19.31
C ALA A 69 19.62 -6.80 19.52
N SER A 70 19.20 -6.97 20.77
CA SER A 70 18.19 -7.96 21.18
C SER A 70 16.77 -7.52 20.78
N SER A 71 16.52 -6.22 20.61
CA SER A 71 15.24 -5.70 20.14
C SER A 71 15.41 -4.69 19.00
N ALA A 72 14.39 -4.62 18.14
CA ALA A 72 14.36 -3.62 17.06
C ALA A 72 14.22 -2.20 17.61
N ARG A 73 13.61 -1.99 18.77
CA ARG A 73 13.45 -0.66 19.36
C ARG A 73 14.81 -0.10 19.79
N ASP A 74 15.60 -0.90 20.49
CA ASP A 74 16.93 -0.51 20.96
C ASP A 74 17.85 -0.21 19.78
N ALA A 75 17.75 -0.99 18.70
CA ALA A 75 18.47 -0.71 17.47
C ALA A 75 18.18 0.69 16.94
N PHE A 76 16.95 1.22 17.08
CA PHE A 76 16.54 2.54 16.59
C PHE A 76 16.51 3.63 17.67
N GLU A 77 17.21 3.47 18.80
CA GLU A 77 17.52 4.59 19.69
C GLU A 77 18.42 5.62 18.98
N CYS A 78 19.30 5.14 18.11
CA CYS A 78 20.09 5.96 17.20
C CYS A 78 19.79 5.56 15.74
N ASP A 79 19.22 6.48 14.95
CA ASP A 79 18.89 6.22 13.54
C ASP A 79 20.15 6.30 12.60
N LEU A 80 21.37 6.40 13.14
CA LEU A 80 22.61 6.49 12.36
C LEU A 80 22.86 5.19 11.56
N GLY A 81 23.29 5.34 10.31
CA GLY A 81 23.59 4.22 9.40
C GLY A 81 22.37 3.48 8.86
N ALA A 82 21.15 4.02 9.04
CA ALA A 82 19.94 3.39 8.55
C ALA A 82 19.60 3.76 7.10
N GLU A 83 19.21 2.75 6.33
CA GLU A 83 18.67 2.87 4.98
C GLU A 83 17.15 3.06 5.01
N ARG A 84 16.58 3.62 3.93
CA ARG A 84 15.15 3.94 3.84
C ARG A 84 14.57 3.53 2.50
N LYS A 85 13.41 2.90 2.51
CA LYS A 85 12.58 2.64 1.33
C LYS A 85 11.19 3.22 1.52
N VAL A 86 10.58 3.69 0.44
CA VAL A 86 9.27 4.34 0.46
C VAL A 86 8.26 3.48 -0.30
N ILE A 87 7.11 3.23 0.31
CA ILE A 87 5.94 2.63 -0.33
C ILE A 87 4.90 3.74 -0.46
N ALA A 88 4.52 4.07 -1.69
CA ALA A 88 3.45 5.03 -1.95
C ALA A 88 2.09 4.40 -1.66
N LEU A 89 1.23 5.12 -0.95
CA LEU A 89 -0.15 4.75 -0.68
C LEU A 89 -1.05 5.69 -1.46
N ILE A 90 -1.74 5.18 -2.48
CA ILE A 90 -2.59 5.99 -3.35
C ILE A 90 -4.01 5.47 -3.25
N ALA A 91 -4.91 6.30 -2.73
CA ALA A 91 -6.33 6.04 -2.78
C ALA A 91 -7.01 7.09 -3.67
N LYS A 92 -7.67 6.59 -4.71
CA LYS A 92 -8.38 7.40 -5.70
C LYS A 92 -9.89 7.35 -5.42
N GLU A 93 -10.61 8.30 -5.99
CA GLU A 93 -12.07 8.23 -6.09
C GLU A 93 -12.48 7.00 -6.90
N ASP A 94 -13.63 6.44 -6.56
CA ASP A 94 -14.28 5.48 -7.44
C ASP A 94 -14.71 6.22 -8.70
N VAL A 95 -14.12 5.86 -9.84
CA VAL A 95 -14.66 6.32 -11.12
C VAL A 95 -15.99 5.61 -11.32
N THR A 96 -17.09 6.32 -11.08
CA THR A 96 -18.42 5.87 -11.52
C THR A 96 -18.40 5.82 -13.04
N MET A 97 -18.20 4.62 -13.59
CA MET A 97 -18.42 4.38 -15.02
C MET A 97 -19.91 4.59 -15.29
N SER A 98 -20.29 5.78 -15.74
CA SER A 98 -21.61 6.00 -16.31
C SER A 98 -21.64 5.31 -17.68
N ILE A 99 -22.09 4.05 -17.68
CA ILE A 99 -22.49 3.40 -18.93
C ILE A 99 -23.77 4.13 -19.35
N ALA A 100 -23.63 5.19 -20.15
CA ALA A 100 -24.79 5.78 -20.81
C ALA A 100 -25.36 4.72 -21.77
N PRO A 101 -26.63 4.28 -21.62
CA PRO A 101 -27.23 3.39 -22.59
C PRO A 101 -27.48 4.18 -23.88
N THR A 102 -26.59 4.06 -24.86
CA THR A 102 -26.80 4.63 -26.21
C THR A 102 -27.76 3.74 -26.99
N THR A 103 -29.06 3.82 -26.69
CA THR A 103 -30.09 3.19 -27.52
C THR A 103 -30.69 4.21 -28.48
N ASN A 104 -30.18 4.30 -29.71
CA ASN A 104 -30.84 5.05 -30.78
C ASN A 104 -31.92 4.19 -31.47
N LEU A 105 -33.03 3.96 -30.75
CA LEU A 105 -34.18 3.18 -31.21
C LEU A 105 -34.83 3.76 -32.49
N LYS A 106 -34.66 5.07 -32.74
CA LYS A 106 -35.24 5.77 -33.89
C LYS A 106 -34.60 5.37 -35.23
N SER A 107 -33.40 4.79 -35.22
CA SER A 107 -32.71 4.34 -36.43
C SER A 107 -33.19 2.97 -36.93
N ILE A 108 -33.67 2.10 -36.05
CA ILE A 108 -34.09 0.72 -36.37
C ILE A 108 -35.48 0.70 -37.01
N LEU A 109 -36.40 1.57 -36.57
CA LEU A 109 -37.78 1.58 -37.07
C LEU A 109 -37.95 2.19 -38.48
N ARG A 110 -36.94 2.92 -38.99
CA ARG A 110 -37.00 3.51 -40.34
C ARG A 110 -36.59 2.54 -41.44
N GLN A 111 -35.83 1.48 -41.13
CA GLN A 111 -35.35 0.53 -42.13
C GLN A 111 -36.37 -0.57 -42.48
N SER A 112 -37.43 -0.77 -41.68
CA SER A 112 -38.47 -1.76 -41.96
C SER A 112 -39.61 -1.26 -42.86
N VAL A 113 -39.63 0.02 -43.23
CA VAL A 113 -40.72 0.61 -44.05
C VAL A 113 -40.29 0.80 -45.53
N GLN A 114 -39.02 0.63 -45.89
CA GLN A 114 -38.51 0.90 -47.26
C GLN A 114 -38.07 -0.32 -48.07
N LYS A 115 -38.51 -1.54 -47.74
CA LYS A 115 -38.37 -2.68 -48.66
C LYS A 115 -39.74 -3.14 -49.12
N SER A 116 -40.24 -2.47 -50.16
CA SER A 116 -41.23 -2.96 -51.12
C SER A 116 -40.57 -3.92 -52.11
#